data_AF-A0A2K3LRU8-F1
#
_entry.id   AF-A0A2K3LRU8-F1
#
_cell.length_a   1.000
_cell.length_b   1.000
_cell.length_c   1.000
_cell.angle_alpha   90.00
_cell.angle_beta   90.00
_cell.angle_gamma   90.00
#
_symmetry.space_group_name_H-M   'P 1'
#
loop_
_entity.id
_entity.type
_entity.pdbx_description
1 polymer ?
#
loop_
_entity_poly.entity_id
_entity_poly.type
_entity_poly.pdbx_seq_one_letter_code
_entity_poly.pdbx_strand_id
1 'polypeptide(L)'
;RILGELGVKESWTKVFILEPLPSIEHPIGAGRKGEIFFRKDDDELVWFDLSTQMIEELGVKGREHCCHIVIYKDSLLPIGGF
;
A
#
# COMPACT_ATOMS: atom_id res chain seq x y z
N ARG A 1 17.88 1.69 7.59
CA ARG A 1 18.23 0.24 7.62
C ARG A 1 17.54 -0.38 8.83
N ILE A 2 16.46 -1.12 8.63
CA ILE A 2 16.03 -2.15 9.59
C ILE A 2 15.49 -3.30 8.74
N LEU A 3 16.26 -4.39 8.67
CA LEU A 3 15.70 -5.71 8.41
C LEU A 3 16.48 -6.65 9.32
N GLY A 4 15.80 -7.19 10.32
CA GLY A 4 16.36 -8.10 11.30
C GLY A 4 16.66 -9.46 10.68
N GLU A 5 17.56 -10.20 11.30
CA GLU A 5 17.85 -11.59 10.91
C GLU A 5 16.63 -12.48 11.16
N LEU A 6 16.34 -13.37 10.20
CA LEU A 6 15.24 -14.34 10.29
C LEU A 6 15.46 -15.27 11.49
N GLY A 7 14.65 -15.11 12.55
CA GLY A 7 14.72 -15.94 13.77
C GLY A 7 15.10 -15.18 15.05
N VAL A 8 15.52 -13.92 14.95
CA VAL A 8 15.58 -13.01 16.10
C VAL A 8 14.18 -12.47 16.36
N LYS A 9 13.77 -12.33 17.63
CA LYS A 9 12.51 -11.66 17.98
C LYS A 9 12.57 -10.23 17.46
N GLU A 10 12.00 -9.99 16.29
CA GLU A 10 11.96 -8.67 15.69
C GLU A 10 11.22 -7.74 16.65
N SER A 11 11.92 -6.69 17.08
CA SER A 11 11.30 -5.60 17.82
C SER A 11 10.78 -4.61 16.78
N TRP A 12 9.48 -4.66 16.52
CA TRP A 12 8.80 -3.70 15.68
C TRP A 12 9.12 -2.29 16.17
N THR A 13 9.80 -1.51 15.32
CA THR A 13 10.04 -0.10 15.58
C THR A 13 9.02 0.71 14.81
N LYS A 14 8.28 1.54 15.53
CA LYS A 14 7.33 2.48 14.95
C LYS A 14 8.08 3.54 14.15
N VAL A 15 7.85 3.60 12.84
CA VAL A 15 8.55 4.54 11.94
C VAL A 15 7.76 5.83 11.75
N PHE A 16 6.44 5.76 11.67
CA PHE A 16 5.56 6.93 11.49
C PHE A 16 4.18 6.70 12.12
N ILE A 17 3.42 7.78 12.24
CA ILE A 17 1.98 7.80 12.55
C ILE A 17 1.33 8.61 11.44
N LEU A 18 0.28 8.07 10.83
CA LEU A 18 -0.61 8.89 10.01
C LEU A 18 -1.66 9.48 10.93
N GLU A 19 -1.77 10.79 10.91
CA GLU A 19 -2.95 11.45 11.45
C GLU A 19 -4.17 11.10 10.57
N PRO A 20 -5.41 11.22 11.09
CA PRO A 20 -6.60 11.01 10.29
C PRO A 20 -6.57 11.90 9.05
N LEU A 21 -6.35 11.30 7.88
CA LEU A 21 -6.37 12.00 6.61
C LEU A 21 -7.83 12.13 6.15
N PRO A 22 -8.30 13.33 5.77
CA PRO A 22 -9.66 13.51 5.28
C PRO A 22 -9.88 12.66 4.04
N SER A 23 -11.08 12.08 3.94
CA SER A 23 -11.51 11.22 2.82
C SER A 23 -10.73 9.92 2.64
N ILE A 24 -9.74 9.59 3.47
CA ILE A 24 -9.11 8.27 3.49
C ILE A 24 -9.92 7.33 4.36
N GLU A 25 -10.42 6.25 3.77
CA GLU A 25 -11.32 5.32 4.45
C GLU A 25 -10.59 4.05 4.92
N HIS A 26 -9.87 3.39 4.00
CA HIS A 26 -9.34 2.05 4.27
C HIS A 26 -7.94 1.82 3.70
N PRO A 27 -6.96 1.37 4.50
CA PRO A 27 -5.66 0.93 3.98
C PRO A 27 -5.79 -0.41 3.26
N ILE A 28 -5.20 -0.52 2.08
CA ILE A 28 -5.23 -1.74 1.26
C ILE A 28 -3.92 -2.54 1.46
N GLY A 29 -2.78 -1.85 1.48
CA GLY A 29 -1.48 -2.47 1.59
C GLY A 29 -0.33 -1.51 1.33
N ALA A 30 0.90 -2.02 1.43
CA ALA A 30 2.11 -1.25 1.20
C ALA A 30 2.84 -1.70 -0.08
N GLY A 31 3.30 -0.73 -0.85
CA GLY A 31 4.17 -0.87 -2.01
C GLY A 31 5.63 -1.11 -1.62
N ARG A 32 6.46 -1.38 -2.63
CA ARG A 32 7.88 -1.72 -2.43
C ARG A 32 8.77 -0.50 -2.18
N LYS A 33 8.34 0.72 -2.51
CA LYS A 33 9.15 1.94 -2.34
C LYS A 33 8.63 2.81 -1.20
N GLY A 34 7.82 2.26 -0.31
CA GLY A 34 7.24 3.01 0.81
C GLY A 34 5.94 3.73 0.46
N GLU A 35 5.27 3.31 -0.61
CA GLU A 35 3.90 3.75 -0.88
C GLU A 35 2.92 2.99 0.02
N ILE A 36 1.91 3.65 0.55
CA ILE A 36 0.78 3.00 1.23
C ILE A 36 -0.46 3.30 0.43
N PHE A 37 -1.17 2.25 0.04
CA PHE A 37 -2.36 2.38 -0.77
C PHE A 37 -3.59 2.43 0.10
N PHE A 38 -4.49 3.32 -0.28
CA PHE A 38 -5.76 3.53 0.40
C PHE A 38 -6.92 3.56 -0.59
N ARG A 39 -8.10 3.26 -0.09
CA ARG A 39 -9.36 3.63 -0.72
C ARG A 39 -9.90 4.89 -0.05
N LYS A 40 -10.37 5.83 -0.85
CA LYS A 40 -11.12 6.99 -0.39
C LYS A 40 -12.61 6.66 -0.18
N ASP A 41 -13.32 7.57 0.47
CA ASP A 41 -14.78 7.53 0.65
C ASP A 41 -15.58 7.55 -0.67
N ASP A 42 -15.01 8.09 -1.75
CA ASP A 42 -15.57 8.10 -3.10
C ASP A 42 -15.16 6.87 -3.95
N ASP A 43 -14.66 5.82 -3.29
CA ASP A 43 -14.07 4.61 -3.87
C ASP A 43 -12.78 4.80 -4.66
N GLU A 44 -12.27 6.03 -4.82
CA GLU A 44 -11.04 6.28 -5.57
C GLU A 44 -9.83 5.66 -4.86
N LEU A 45 -8.98 5.00 -5.64
CA LEU A 45 -7.72 4.45 -5.14
C LEU A 45 -6.64 5.53 -5.16
N VAL A 46 -5.93 5.65 -4.05
CA VAL A 46 -4.83 6.59 -3.90
C VAL A 46 -3.63 5.89 -3.29
N TRP A 47 -2.45 6.44 -3.50
CA TRP A 47 -1.27 6.06 -2.72
C TRP A 47 -0.73 7.25 -1.93
N PHE A 48 -0.18 6.96 -0.77
CA PHE A 48 0.54 7.88 0.08
C PHE A 48 2.02 7.56 -0.01
N ASP A 49 2.82 8.48 -0.54
CA ASP A 49 4.27 8.34 -0.57
C ASP A 49 4.85 8.76 0.79
N LEU A 50 5.41 7.81 1.54
CA LEU A 50 6.02 8.08 2.85
C LEU A 50 7.20 9.05 2.79
N SER A 51 7.89 9.16 1.65
CA SER A 51 9.08 10.01 1.51
C SER A 51 8.72 11.48 1.33
N THR A 52 7.67 11.76 0.56
CA THR A 52 7.19 13.11 0.26
C THR A 52 6.00 13.53 1.13
N GLN A 53 5.35 12.56 1.77
CA GLN A 53 4.09 12.72 2.52
C GLN A 53 2.95 13.26 1.66
N MET A 54 2.93 12.85 0.39
CA MET A 54 1.93 13.28 -0.59
C MET A 54 0.98 12.15 -0.94
N ILE A 55 -0.29 12.51 -1.19
CA ILE A 55 -1.30 11.62 -1.75
C ILE A 55 -1.36 11.87 -3.26
N GLU A 56 -1.37 10.81 -4.06
CA GLU A 56 -1.69 10.90 -5.49
C GLU A 56 -2.87 10.00 -5.84
N GLU A 57 -3.73 10.51 -6.73
CA GLU A 57 -4.90 9.82 -7.25
C GLU A 57 -4.51 8.91 -8.42
N LEU A 58 -5.01 7.67 -8.42
CA LEU A 58 -4.62 6.67 -9.41
C LEU A 58 -5.57 6.64 -10.63
N GLY A 59 -6.71 7.33 -10.56
CA GLY A 59 -7.73 7.34 -11.61
C GLY A 59 -8.51 6.02 -11.70
N VAL A 60 -8.56 5.26 -10.62
CA VAL A 60 -9.20 3.94 -10.57
C VAL A 60 -10.09 3.87 -9.33
N LYS A 61 -11.35 3.52 -9.55
CA LYS A 61 -12.29 3.21 -8.47
C LYS A 61 -12.15 1.76 -8.03
N GLY A 62 -11.97 1.58 -6.74
CA GLY A 62 -12.10 0.30 -6.07
C GLY A 62 -13.57 -0.06 -5.82
N ARG A 63 -13.79 -1.29 -5.35
CA ARG A 63 -15.02 -1.64 -4.63
C ARG A 63 -14.64 -1.99 -3.20
N GLU A 64 -15.54 -1.66 -2.28
CA GLU A 64 -15.45 -2.09 -0.91
C GLU A 64 -15.11 -3.59 -0.77
N HIS A 65 -14.08 -3.88 0.03
CA HIS A 65 -13.55 -5.22 0.31
C HIS A 65 -13.09 -6.06 -0.90
N CYS A 66 -12.95 -5.46 -2.08
CA CYS A 66 -12.55 -6.16 -3.31
C CYS A 66 -11.22 -5.67 -3.89
N CYS A 67 -10.52 -4.79 -3.17
CA CYS A 67 -9.23 -4.24 -3.58
C CYS A 67 -8.12 -4.94 -2.80
N HIS A 68 -7.17 -5.53 -3.51
CA HIS A 68 -6.03 -6.21 -2.93
C HIS A 68 -4.78 -5.81 -3.69
N ILE A 69 -3.66 -5.73 -2.98
CA ILE A 69 -2.35 -5.52 -3.59
C ILE A 69 -1.63 -6.84 -3.65
N VAL A 70 -1.14 -7.16 -4.84
CA VAL A 70 -0.33 -8.34 -5.09
C VAL A 70 1.09 -7.91 -5.43
N ILE A 71 2.05 -8.50 -4.72
CA ILE A 71 3.45 -8.32 -5.01
C ILE A 71 3.78 -9.17 -6.23
N TYR A 72 3.87 -8.54 -7.40
CA TYR A 72 4.25 -9.22 -8.63
C TYR A 72 5.78 -9.25 -8.81
N LYS A 73 6.28 -10.32 -9.42
CA LYS A 73 7.67 -10.46 -9.85
C LYS A 73 7.62 -10.83 -11.33
N ASP A 74 8.33 -10.07 -12.15
CA ASP A 74 8.35 -10.29 -13.60
C ASP A 74 8.69 -11.74 -13.94
N SER A 75 7.86 -12.32 -14.79
CA SER A 75 8.07 -13.62 -15.42
C SER A 75 8.12 -13.45 -16.93
N LEU A 76 8.93 -14.28 -17.60
CA LEU A 76 8.91 -14.38 -19.06
C LEU A 76 7.60 -14.98 -19.61
N LEU A 77 6.78 -15.54 -18.73
CA LEU A 77 5.47 -16.07 -19.05
C LEU A 77 4.41 -14.96 -18.92
N PRO A 78 3.46 -14.86 -19.86
CA PRO A 78 2.35 -13.92 -19.75
C PRO A 78 1.49 -14.29 -18.55
N ILE A 79 0.90 -13.27 -17.92
CA ILE A 79 -0.12 -13.46 -16.89
C ILE A 79 -1.36 -13.99 -17.61
N GLY A 80 -1.65 -15.29 -17.44
CA GLY A 80 -2.85 -15.91 -17.98
C GLY A 80 -4.09 -15.48 -17.18
N GLY A 81 -5.08 -14.90 -17.85
CA GLY A 81 -6.43 -14.72 -17.30
C GLY A 81 -7.26 -15.98 -17.55
N PHE A 82 -8.10 -16.34 -16.58
CA PHE A 82 -9.17 -17.33 -16.76
C PHE A 82 -10.35 -16.73 -17.53
#